data_AF-A0A8S2V9C1-F1
#
_entry.id   AF-A0A8S2V9C1-F1
#
_cell.length_a   1.000
_cell.length_b   1.000
_cell.length_c   1.000
_cell.angle_alpha   90.00
_cell.angle_beta   90.00
_cell.angle_gamma   90.00
#
_symmetry.space_group_name_H-M   'P 1'
#
loop_
_entity.id
_entity.type
_entity.pdbx_description
1 polymer ?
#
loop_
_entity_poly.entity_id
_entity_poly.type
_entity_poly.pdbx_seq_one_letter_code
_entity_poly.pdbx_strand_id
1 'polypeptide(L)' 'MARSVMECLQKLSRTGRTIVFSIHQPRYSIFKLFDSLYLLAAGRCIYHGPADGVLSFFSSVGFPCEEHNNPA' A
#
# COMPACT_ATOMS: atom_id res chain seq x y z
N MET A 1 0.64 -17.05 6.26
CA MET A 1 0.12 -16.37 7.47
C MET A 1 -0.26 -14.92 7.20
N ALA A 2 0.69 -13.99 6.98
CA ALA A 2 0.35 -12.57 6.75
C ALA A 2 -0.65 -12.35 5.60
N ARG A 3 -0.49 -13.04 4.47
CA ARG A 3 -1.42 -12.94 3.33
C ARG A 3 -2.87 -13.30 3.70
N SER A 4 -3.08 -14.41 4.41
CA SER A 4 -4.42 -14.88 4.79
C SER A 4 -5.12 -13.90 5.73
N VAL A 5 -4.36 -13.25 6.62
CA VAL A 5 -4.88 -12.16 7.46
C VAL A 5 -5.30 -10.97 6.58
N MET A 6 -4.45 -10.55 5.65
CA MET A 6 -4.76 -9.43 4.75
C MET A 6 -5.95 -9.72 3.83
N GLU A 7 -6.09 -10.95 3.33
CA GLU A 7 -7.25 -11.39 2.55
C GLU A 7 -8.54 -11.38 3.40
N CYS A 8 -8.45 -11.77 4.68
CA CYS A 8 -9.56 -11.66 5.61
C CYS A 8 -9.96 -10.20 5.83
N LEU A 9 -8.99 -9.32 6.10
CA LEU A 9 -9.24 -7.89 6.25
C LEU A 9 -9.87 -7.29 4.98
N GLN A 10 -9.36 -7.62 3.79
CA GLN A 10 -9.95 -7.16 2.54
C GLN A 10 -11.39 -7.66 2.36
N LYS A 11 -11.71 -8.89 2.73
CA LYS A 11 -13.10 -9.38 2.71
C LYS A 11 -13.97 -8.60 3.68
N LEU A 12 -13.47 -8.30 4.88
CA LEU A 12 -14.18 -7.48 5.86
C LEU A 12 -14.37 -6.05 5.36
N SER A 13 -13.42 -5.44 4.66
CA SER A 13 -13.57 -4.07 4.14
C SER A 13 -14.67 -4.00 3.09
N ARG A 14 -14.75 -5.00 2.20
CA ARG A 14 -15.78 -5.14 1.15
C ARG A 14 -17.22 -5.24 1.67
N THR A 15 -17.43 -5.46 2.96
CA THR A 15 -18.76 -5.43 3.58
C THR A 15 -19.15 -4.05 4.14
N GLY A 16 -18.38 -2.99 3.82
CA GLY A 16 -18.65 -1.61 4.25
C GLY A 16 -17.92 -1.18 5.53
N ARG A 17 -16.91 -1.95 5.98
CA ARG A 17 -16.08 -1.60 7.14
C ARG A 17 -14.83 -0.85 6.70
N THR A 18 -14.53 0.27 7.36
CA THR A 18 -13.23 0.95 7.19
C THR A 18 -12.18 0.25 8.04
N ILE A 19 -11.07 -0.16 7.44
CA ILE A 19 -9.97 -0.83 8.14
C ILE A 19 -8.71 0.01 7.96
N VAL A 20 -8.13 0.44 9.07
CA VAL A 20 -6.86 1.17 9.12
C VAL A 20 -5.84 0.30 9.83
N PHE A 21 -4.69 0.11 9.23
CA PHE A 21 -3.60 -0.69 9.79
C PHE A 21 -2.24 -0.12 9.39
N SER A 22 -1.23 -0.39 10.21
CA SER A 22 0.18 -0.22 9.86
C SER A 22 0.79 -1.57 9.49
N ILE A 23 1.61 -1.60 8.44
CA ILE A 23 2.33 -2.81 8.02
C ILE A 23 3.79 -2.47 7.79
N HIS A 24 4.68 -3.33 8.28
CA HIS A 24 6.12 -3.21 8.04
C HIS A 24 6.52 -4.18 6.92
N GLN A 25 7.11 -3.66 5.84
CA GLN A 25 7.66 -4.42 4.70
C GLN A 25 6.70 -5.47 4.10
N PRO A 26 5.57 -5.06 3.51
CA PRO A 26 4.67 -6.01 2.86
C PRO A 26 5.32 -6.58 1.60
N ARG A 27 5.12 -7.88 1.36
CA ARG A 27 5.43 -8.47 0.05
C ARG A 27 4.54 -7.82 -1.01
N TYR A 28 5.02 -7.72 -2.25
CA TYR A 28 4.25 -7.16 -3.37
C TYR A 28 2.84 -7.76 -3.52
N SER A 29 2.72 -9.07 -3.29
CA SER A 29 1.44 -9.78 -3.38
C SER A 29 0.42 -9.38 -2.30
N ILE A 30 0.87 -8.80 -1.19
CA ILE A 30 0.05 -8.20 -0.14
C ILE A 30 -0.23 -6.73 -0.46
N PHE A 31 0.79 -5.99 -0.95
CA PHE A 31 0.64 -4.59 -1.35
C PHE A 31 -0.53 -4.38 -2.34
N LYS A 32 -0.69 -5.31 -3.30
CA LYS A 32 -1.82 -5.31 -4.26
C LYS A 32 -3.22 -5.40 -3.64
N LEU A 33 -3.34 -5.70 -2.35
CA LEU A 33 -4.62 -5.81 -1.65
C LEU A 33 -5.09 -4.46 -1.06
N PHE A 34 -4.25 -3.43 -1.09
CA PHE A 34 -4.52 -2.15 -0.45
C PHE A 34 -5.37 -1.27 -1.36
N ASP A 35 -6.40 -0.64 -0.81
CA ASP A 35 -7.20 0.35 -1.53
C ASP A 35 -6.53 1.74 -1.50
N SER A 36 -5.89 2.08 -0.38
CA SER A 36 -5.23 3.38 -0.17
C SER A 36 -3.93 3.22 0.62
N LEU A 37 -2.98 4.12 0.40
CA LEU A 37 -1.68 4.15 1.04
C LEU A 37 -1.44 5.49 1.71
N TYR A 38 -0.97 5.45 2.96
CA TYR A 38 -0.49 6.60 3.71
C TYR A 38 0.97 6.34 4.11
N LEU A 39 1.90 6.90 3.34
CA LEU A 39 3.33 6.69 3.53
C LEU A 39 3.92 7.79 4.41
N LEU A 40 4.58 7.38 5.49
CA LEU A 40 5.24 8.27 6.45
C LEU A 40 6.76 8.06 6.42
N ALA A 41 7.50 9.15 6.44
CA ALA A 41 8.93 9.15 6.72
C ALA A 41 9.28 10.30 7.68
N ALA A 42 10.04 10.00 8.74
CA ALA A 42 10.42 10.98 9.77
C ALA A 42 9.24 11.83 10.30
N GLY A 43 8.08 11.20 10.51
CA GLY A 43 6.87 11.86 11.02
C GLY A 43 6.12 12.72 10.00
N ARG A 44 6.55 12.76 8.73
CA ARG A 44 5.92 13.54 7.65
C ARG A 44 5.25 12.62 6.64
N CYS A 45 4.11 13.07 6.12
CA CYS A 45 3.43 12.41 5.01
C CYS A 45 4.22 12.62 3.72
N ILE A 46 4.62 11.52 3.10
CA ILE A 46 5.30 11.48 1.81
C ILE A 46 4.29 11.24 0.69
N TYR A 47 3.31 10.37 0.94
CA TYR A 47 2.24 10.05 0.00
C TYR A 47 0.95 9.76 0.74
N HIS A 48 -0.16 10.26 0.21
CA HIS A 48 -1.50 9.88 0.62
C HIS A 48 -2.40 9.79 -0.61
N GLY A 49 -2.94 8.60 -0.87
CA GLY A 49 -3.81 8.39 -2.02
C GLY A 49 -4.05 6.91 -2.34
N PRO A 50 -4.62 6.62 -3.52
CA PRO A 50 -4.83 5.25 -4.00
C PRO A 50 -3.52 4.45 -4.04
N ALA A 51 -3.54 3.19 -3.63
CA ALA A 51 -2.32 2.38 -3.60
C ALA A 51 -1.74 2.11 -5.01
N ASP A 52 -2.56 2.10 -6.04
CA ASP A 52 -2.15 1.97 -7.45
C ASP A 52 -1.52 3.25 -8.03
N GLY A 53 -1.84 4.41 -7.46
CA GLY A 53 -1.29 5.71 -7.88
C GLY A 53 0.12 6.00 -7.37
N VAL A 54 0.63 5.24 -6.39
CA VAL A 54 1.92 5.55 -5.74
C VAL A 54 3.11 5.50 -6.70
N LEU A 55 3.10 4.56 -7.66
CA LEU A 55 4.19 4.42 -8.63
C LEU A 55 4.26 5.63 -9.58
N SER A 56 3.10 6.12 -10.02
CA SER A 56 3.00 7.32 -10.84
C SER A 56 3.48 8.55 -10.07
N PHE A 57 3.14 8.65 -8.79
CA PHE A 57 3.62 9.72 -7.91
C PHE A 57 5.14 9.71 -7.78
N PHE A 58 5.77 8.58 -7.43
CA PHE A 58 7.22 8.54 -7.29
C PHE A 58 7.95 8.77 -8.62
N SER A 59 7.40 8.28 -9.73
CA SER A 59 7.93 8.57 -11.07
C SER A 59 7.90 10.07 -11.39
N SER A 60 6.81 10.77 -11.05
CA SER A 60 6.66 12.22 -11.33
C SER A 60 7.60 13.10 -10.51
N VAL A 61 8.08 12.62 -9.34
CA VAL A 61 9.07 13.31 -8.51
C VAL A 61 10.51 12.82 -8.73
N GLY A 62 10.76 12.03 -9.79
CA GLY A 62 12.11 11.62 -10.21
C GLY A 62 12.62 10.30 -9.63
N PHE A 63 11.75 9.49 -9.02
CA PHE A 63 12.09 8.20 -8.43
C PHE A 63 11.27 7.05 -9.07
N PRO A 64 11.52 6.70 -10.34
CA PRO A 64 10.81 5.60 -10.98
C PRO A 64 11.12 4.26 -10.30
N CYS A 65 10.09 3.45 -10.06
CA CYS A 65 10.24 2.07 -9.61
C CYS A 65 10.24 1.15 -10.83
N GLU A 66 11.22 0.26 -10.94
CA GLU A 66 11.25 -0.75 -12.01
C GLU A 66 10.13 -1.78 -11.81
N GLU A 67 9.60 -2.30 -12.93
CA GLU A 67 8.39 -3.13 -12.99
C GLU A 67 8.47 -4.44 -12.18
N HIS A 68 9.68 -4.90 -11.88
CA HIS A 68 9.96 -6.15 -11.16
C HIS A 68 10.33 -5.93 -9.69
N ASN A 69 10.38 -4.68 -9.24
CA ASN A 69 10.72 -4.34 -7.85
C ASN A 69 9.47 -4.27 -6.98
N ASN A 70 9.65 -4.61 -5.70
CA ASN A 70 8.60 -4.41 -4.71
C ASN A 70 8.50 -2.91 -4.39
N PRO A 71 7.35 -2.24 -4.64
CA PRO A 71 7.19 -0.81 -4.37
C PRO A 71 7.05 -0.47 -2.87
N ALA A 72 7.16 -1.46 -1.99
CA ALA A 72 6.87 -1.36 -0.56
C ALA A 72 7.99 -1.92 0.33
#